data_AF-A0A7C5FGC4-F1
#
_entry.id   AF-A0A7C5FGC4-F1
#
_cell.length_a   1.000
_cell.length_b   1.000
_cell.length_c   1.000
_cell.angle_alpha   90.00
_cell.angle_beta   90.00
_cell.angle_gamma   90.00
#
_symmetry.space_group_name_H-M   'P 1'
#
loop_
_entity.id
_entity.type
_entity.pdbx_description
1 polymer ?
#
loop_
_entity_poly.entity_id
_entity_poly.type
_entity_poly.pdbx_seq_one_letter_code
_entity_poly.pdbx_strand_id
1 'polypeptide(L)' 'MIQKDNLYGYYVSYDDEVAYDGFAYLRDRLDQSEVIVFFHEASRVGKADYEDDYGRDFTLTKNDDGTFTIIKR' A
#
# COMPACT_ATOMS: atom_id res chain seq x y z
N MET A 1 4.96 15.52 1.57
CA MET A 1 6.13 15.10 2.40
C MET A 1 5.99 13.61 2.56
N ILE A 2 7.04 12.83 2.30
CA ILE A 2 6.94 11.37 2.42
C ILE A 2 6.68 11.02 3.89
N GLN A 3 5.52 10.44 4.15
CA GLN A 3 5.15 9.84 5.42
C GLN A 3 5.48 8.36 5.39
N LYS A 4 5.72 7.77 6.56
CA LYS A 4 6.06 6.35 6.70
C LYS A 4 5.38 5.76 7.92
N ASP A 5 4.65 4.68 7.73
CA ASP A 5 3.91 3.97 8.78
C ASP A 5 4.16 2.47 8.77
N ASN A 6 3.84 1.82 9.89
CA ASN A 6 3.80 0.37 9.97
C ASN A 6 2.37 -0.15 9.76
N LEU A 7 2.19 -1.05 8.82
CA LEU A 7 0.93 -1.75 8.57
C LEU A 7 1.18 -3.26 8.66
N TYR A 8 0.72 -3.88 9.74
CA TYR A 8 0.85 -5.33 10.00
C TYR A 8 2.28 -5.87 9.86
N GLY A 9 3.29 -5.10 10.27
CA GLY A 9 4.71 -5.49 10.17
C GLY A 9 5.41 -5.02 8.90
N TYR A 10 4.69 -4.45 7.93
CA TYR A 10 5.25 -3.85 6.73
C TYR A 10 5.45 -2.35 6.91
N TYR A 11 6.61 -1.83 6.53
CA TYR A 11 6.86 -0.39 6.53
C TYR A 11 6.46 0.21 5.18
N VAL A 12 5.48 1.12 5.19
CA VAL A 12 4.85 1.68 4.00
C VAL A 12 5.07 3.18 3.96
N SER A 13 5.48 3.70 2.80
CA SER A 13 5.67 5.12 2.54
C SER A 13 4.65 5.65 1.53
N TYR A 14 4.24 6.91 1.67
CA TYR A 14 3.31 7.60 0.76
C TYR A 14 3.59 9.11 0.81
N ASP A 15 3.46 9.84 -0.31
CA ASP A 15 4.01 11.21 -0.44
C ASP A 15 3.00 12.36 -0.39
N ASP A 16 1.70 12.06 -0.55
CA ASP A 16 0.60 13.02 -0.60
C ASP A 16 -0.69 12.51 0.09
N GLU A 17 -1.71 13.37 0.17
CA GLU A 17 -3.01 13.05 0.77
C GLU A 17 -3.74 11.93 0.01
N VAL A 18 -3.54 11.81 -1.30
CA VAL A 18 -4.26 10.80 -2.09
C VAL A 18 -3.64 9.43 -1.89
N ALA A 19 -2.31 9.32 -1.87
CA ALA A 19 -1.59 8.12 -1.52
C ALA A 19 -1.86 7.72 -0.05
N TYR A 20 -2.09 8.69 0.84
CA TYR A 20 -2.59 8.41 2.18
C TYR A 20 -3.96 7.72 2.16
N ASP A 21 -4.89 8.11 1.29
CA ASP A 21 -6.17 7.43 1.17
C ASP A 21 -6.01 5.96 0.76
N GLY A 22 -5.07 5.68 -0.15
CA GLY A 22 -4.71 4.31 -0.51
C GLY A 22 -4.15 3.51 0.67
N PHE A 23 -3.37 4.14 1.55
CA PHE A 23 -2.89 3.52 2.79
C PHE A 23 -4.04 3.30 3.79
N ALA A 24 -4.89 4.31 4.00
CA ALA A 24 -6.01 4.26 4.91
C ALA A 24 -7.03 3.19 4.50
N TYR A 25 -7.25 3.00 3.19
CA TYR A 25 -8.08 1.91 2.68
C TYR A 25 -7.55 0.54 3.12
N LEU A 26 -6.26 0.27 2.89
CA LEU A 26 -5.64 -0.98 3.34
C LEU A 26 -5.67 -1.12 4.87
N ARG A 27 -5.55 -0.03 5.63
CA ARG A 27 -5.54 -0.06 7.10
C ARG A 27 -6.92 -0.30 7.70
N ASP A 28 -7.93 0.41 7.20
CA ASP A 28 -9.21 0.60 7.90
C ASP A 28 -10.40 -0.08 7.21
N ARG A 29 -10.26 -0.47 5.93
CA ARG A 29 -11.39 -0.99 5.12
C ARG A 29 -11.27 -2.46 4.76
N LEU A 30 -10.06 -3.01 4.83
CA LEU A 30 -9.80 -4.42 4.52
C LEU A 30 -9.37 -5.18 5.77
N ASP A 31 -9.72 -6.47 5.80
CA ASP A 31 -9.22 -7.36 6.85
C ASP A 31 -7.72 -7.62 6.64
N GLN A 32 -6.99 -7.82 7.74
CA GLN A 32 -5.54 -8.06 7.70
C GLN A 32 -5.14 -9.17 6.72
N SER A 33 -5.92 -10.25 6.62
CA SER A 33 -5.64 -11.36 5.72
C SER A 33 -5.71 -10.96 4.24
N GLU A 34 -6.61 -10.04 3.88
CA GLU A 34 -6.72 -9.52 2.52
C GLU A 34 -5.56 -8.57 2.21
N VAL A 35 -5.23 -7.71 3.18
CA VAL A 35 -4.12 -6.75 3.08
C VAL A 35 -2.79 -7.47 2.82
N ILE A 36 -2.52 -8.56 3.55
CA ILE A 36 -1.30 -9.36 3.39
C ILE A 36 -1.15 -9.89 1.96
N VAL A 37 -2.24 -10.17 1.24
CA VAL A 37 -2.18 -10.64 -0.16
C VAL A 37 -1.48 -9.61 -1.05
N PHE A 38 -1.78 -8.32 -0.89
CA PHE A 38 -1.11 -7.27 -1.66
C PHE A 38 0.39 -7.18 -1.35
N PHE A 39 0.78 -7.29 -0.08
CA PHE A 39 2.19 -7.29 0.31
C PHE A 39 2.95 -8.53 -0.19
N HIS A 40 2.30 -9.69 -0.19
CA HIS A 40 2.84 -10.92 -0.79
C HIS A 40 3.02 -10.79 -2.29
N GLU A 41 2.03 -10.26 -3.00
CA GLU A 41 2.11 -10.06 -4.44
C GLU A 41 3.19 -9.04 -4.81
N ALA A 42 3.21 -7.89 -4.14
CA ALA A 42 4.27 -6.89 -4.30
C ALA A 42 5.65 -7.47 -3.95
N SER A 43 5.74 -8.37 -2.97
CA SER A 43 6.98 -9.08 -2.66
C SER A 43 7.46 -10.05 -3.72
N ARG A 44 6.53 -10.63 -4.50
CA ARG A 44 6.82 -11.63 -5.52
C ARG A 44 7.10 -11.01 -6.88
N VAL A 45 6.32 -9.99 -7.26
CA VAL A 45 6.31 -9.40 -8.61
C VAL A 45 6.89 -7.99 -8.63
N GLY A 46 7.14 -7.40 -7.45
CA GLY A 46 7.64 -6.03 -7.28
C GLY A 46 6.54 -4.99 -7.06
N LYS A 47 5.29 -5.33 -7.41
CA LYS A 47 4.13 -4.45 -7.18
C LYS A 47 2.82 -5.22 -7.05
N ALA A 48 1.81 -4.57 -6.49
CA ALA A 48 0.42 -5.01 -6.46
C ALA A 48 -0.50 -3.80 -6.71
N ASP A 49 -1.45 -3.96 -7.62
CA ASP A 49 -2.44 -2.94 -7.94
C ASP A 49 -3.74 -3.22 -7.15
N TYR A 50 -4.41 -2.17 -6.68
CA TYR A 50 -5.68 -2.27 -5.97
C TYR A 50 -6.53 -1.00 -6.17
N GLU A 51 -7.84 -1.15 -6.00
CA GLU A 51 -8.84 -0.09 -6.09
C GLU A 51 -9.46 0.10 -4.69
N ASP A 52 -9.71 1.35 -4.30
CA ASP A 52 -10.47 1.64 -3.09
C ASP A 52 -11.99 1.66 -3.33
N ASP A 53 -12.76 1.92 -2.28
CA ASP A 53 -14.23 1.98 -2.33
C ASP A 53 -14.79 3.22 -3.07
N TYR A 54 -13.95 4.18 -3.42
CA TYR A 54 -14.29 5.36 -4.23
C TYR A 54 -13.88 5.21 -5.70
N GLY A 55 -13.33 4.05 -6.08
CA GLY A 55 -12.88 3.76 -7.43
C GLY A 55 -11.56 4.42 -7.80
N ARG A 56 -10.70 4.68 -6.81
CA ARG A 56 -9.34 5.23 -7.03
C ARG A 56 -8.35 4.08 -7.11
N ASP A 57 -7.51 4.13 -8.14
CA ASP A 57 -6.48 3.14 -8.38
C ASP A 57 -5.16 3.50 -7.68
N PHE A 58 -4.59 2.49 -7.02
CA PHE A 58 -3.31 2.58 -6.31
C PHE A 58 -2.39 1.44 -6.71
N THR A 59 -1.08 1.70 -6.60
CA THR A 59 -0.06 0.66 -6.71
C THR A 59 0.79 0.64 -5.46
N LEU A 60 0.86 -0.53 -4.82
CA LEU A 60 1.81 -0.84 -3.77
C LEU A 60 3.08 -1.42 -4.42
N THR A 61 4.22 -0.76 -4.26
CA THR A 61 5.51 -1.18 -4.85
C THR A 61 6.47 -1.61 -3.74
N LYS A 62 7.20 -2.69 -3.94
CA LYS A 62 8.28 -3.10 -3.03
C LYS A 62 9.59 -2.40 -3.41
N ASN A 63 10.25 -1.83 -2.42
CA ASN A 63 11.54 -1.17 -2.55
C ASN A 63 12.69 -2.18 -2.30
N ASP A 64 13.89 -1.87 -2.78
CA ASP A 64 15.08 -2.73 -2.61
C ASP A 64 15.50 -2.92 -1.15
N ASP A 65 15.16 -1.97 -0.27
CA ASP A 65 15.42 -2.03 1.17
C ASP A 65 14.38 -2.86 1.96
N GLY A 66 13.43 -3.48 1.27
CA GLY A 66 12.37 -4.30 1.86
C GLY A 66 11.17 -3.51 2.40
N THR A 67 11.17 -2.18 2.25
CA THR A 67 9.99 -1.34 2.53
C THR A 67 9.05 -1.29 1.33
N PHE A 68 7.90 -0.63 1.50
CA PHE A 68 6.89 -0.48 0.46
C PHE A 68 6.54 0.98 0.24
N THR A 69 6.08 1.29 -0.96
CA THR A 69 5.61 2.62 -1.35
C THR A 69 4.24 2.51 -2.00
N ILE A 70 3.29 3.33 -1.57
CA ILE A 70 2.00 3.48 -2.24
C ILE A 70 2.08 4.71 -3.15
N ILE A 71 1.70 4.52 -4.41
CA ILE A 71 1.53 5.60 -5.38
C ILE A 71 0.12 5.55 -5.95
N LYS A 72 -0.48 6.72 -6.17
CA LYS A 72 -1.72 6.83 -6.92
C LYS A 72 -1.43 6.62 -8.42
N ARG A 73 -2.35 5.95 -9.13
CA ARG A 73 -2.33 5.85 -10.60
C ARG A 73 -3.15 6.93 -11.28
#